data_AF-A0A351X6P9-F1
#
_entry.id   AF-A0A351X6P9-F1
#
_cell.length_a   1.000
_cell.length_b   1.000
_cell.length_c   1.000
_cell.angle_alpha   90.00
_cell.angle_beta   90.00
_cell.angle_gamma   90.00
#
_symmetry.space_group_name_H-M   'P 1'
#
loop_
_entity.id
_entity.type
_entity.pdbx_description
1 polymer ?
#
loop_
_entity_poly.entity_id
_entity_poly.type
_entity_poly.pdbx_seq_one_letter_code
_entity_poly.pdbx_strand_id
1 'polypeptide(L)'
;MFTVLLPERKTSEESVTALSKQVTDACRVAGITLIGGHTEVTHGLDRPIIVTTMLGEIQRDKLVTPDQAQPGDILILTKGVPIEATALLAREFPAVLKDHLTPEEILAARNYLFTPGISVLKDAQIAVQTGVVTAMHDPTEGGVATALWEMAQACQHTF
;
A
#
# COMPACT_ATOMS: atom_id res chain seq x y z
N MET A 1 8.60 14.26 -0.25
CA MET A 1 8.86 14.75 1.12
C MET A 1 8.24 13.78 2.11
N PHE A 2 8.81 13.67 3.31
CA PHE A 2 8.24 12.84 4.38
C PHE A 2 8.13 13.65 5.69
N THR A 3 7.02 13.54 6.39
CA THR A 3 6.84 14.08 7.74
C THR A 3 6.64 12.91 8.69
N VAL A 4 7.37 12.90 9.81
CA VAL A 4 7.21 11.89 10.85
C VAL A 4 6.86 12.56 12.17
N LEU A 5 5.77 12.10 12.78
CA LEU A 5 5.33 12.47 14.12
C LEU A 5 5.59 11.29 15.04
N LEU A 6 6.34 11.52 16.11
CA LEU A 6 6.91 10.49 16.96
C LEU A 6 6.36 10.60 18.39
N PRO A 7 6.06 9.48 19.06
CA PRO A 7 5.50 9.48 20.41
C PRO A 7 6.54 9.89 21.47
N GLU A 8 6.25 10.94 22.25
CA GLU A 8 7.20 11.51 23.24
C GLU A 8 7.78 10.50 24.26
N ARG A 9 7.00 9.49 24.64
CA ARG A 9 7.38 8.51 25.67
C ARG A 9 8.06 7.25 25.14
N LYS A 10 8.05 7.04 23.82
CA LYS A 10 8.56 5.81 23.18
C LYS A 10 9.64 6.07 22.14
N THR A 11 10.03 7.33 21.94
CA THR A 11 11.02 7.70 20.93
C THR A 11 12.43 7.59 21.48
N SER A 12 13.29 6.85 20.77
CA SER A 12 14.73 6.78 21.00
C SER A 12 15.49 7.11 19.71
N GLU A 13 16.75 7.53 19.83
CA GLU A 13 17.63 7.76 18.66
C GLU A 13 17.73 6.52 17.76
N GLU A 14 17.79 5.33 18.35
CA GLU A 14 17.79 4.06 17.63
C GLU A 14 16.50 3.88 16.81
N SER A 15 15.33 4.14 17.40
CA SER A 15 14.05 4.02 16.71
C SER A 15 13.92 5.00 15.53
N VAL A 16 14.43 6.23 15.68
CA VAL A 16 14.45 7.26 14.62
C VAL A 16 15.38 6.84 13.49
N THR A 17 16.56 6.33 13.84
CA THR A 17 17.54 5.85 12.86
C THR A 17 17.00 4.65 12.08
N ALA A 18 16.37 3.70 12.78
CA ALA A 18 15.76 2.53 12.16
C ALA A 18 14.61 2.92 11.22
N LEU A 19 13.71 3.81 11.64
CA LEU A 19 12.61 4.32 10.80
C LEU A 19 13.14 5.03 9.56
N SER A 20 14.10 5.94 9.74
CA SER A 20 14.72 6.68 8.63
C SER A 20 15.40 5.74 7.64
N LYS A 21 16.05 4.67 8.14
CA LYS A 21 16.64 3.64 7.30
C LYS A 21 15.58 2.87 6.50
N GLN A 22 14.46 2.48 7.11
CA GLN A 22 13.37 1.80 6.40
C GLN A 22 12.79 2.67 5.29
N VAL A 23 12.58 3.97 5.54
CA VAL A 23 12.08 4.92 4.53
C VAL A 23 13.07 5.04 3.38
N THR A 24 14.36 5.25 3.67
CA THR A 24 15.39 5.41 2.63
C THR A 24 15.61 4.13 1.83
N ASP A 25 15.52 2.95 2.45
CA ASP A 25 15.55 1.66 1.77
C ASP A 25 14.34 1.50 0.83
N ALA A 26 13.12 1.85 1.29
CA ALA A 26 11.91 1.79 0.46
C ALA A 26 12.01 2.74 -0.75
N CYS A 27 12.47 3.98 -0.53
CA CYS A 27 12.73 4.93 -1.60
C CYS A 27 13.74 4.39 -2.62
N ARG A 28 14.85 3.80 -2.15
CA ARG A 28 15.88 3.21 -3.02
C ARG A 28 15.33 2.07 -3.87
N VAL A 29 14.55 1.16 -3.27
CA VAL A 29 13.92 0.04 -4.00
C VAL A 29 12.94 0.56 -5.07
N ALA A 30 12.22 1.64 -4.78
CA ALA A 30 11.27 2.25 -5.71
C ALA A 30 11.91 3.21 -6.73
N GLY A 31 13.21 3.48 -6.65
CA GLY A 31 13.88 4.48 -7.50
C GLY A 31 13.46 5.93 -7.21
N ILE A 32 13.02 6.21 -5.98
CA ILE A 32 12.53 7.52 -5.53
C ILE A 32 13.65 8.26 -4.80
N THR A 33 13.82 9.56 -5.08
CA THR A 33 14.72 10.44 -4.33
C THR A 33 13.99 11.11 -3.18
N LEU A 34 14.48 10.92 -1.96
CA LEU A 34 13.99 11.64 -0.78
C LEU A 34 14.61 13.04 -0.73
N ILE A 35 13.82 14.06 -1.03
CA ILE A 35 14.29 15.46 -1.14
C ILE A 35 14.24 16.27 0.16
N GLY A 36 13.63 15.73 1.23
CA GLY A 36 13.47 16.43 2.50
C GLY A 36 12.24 16.00 3.30
N GLY A 37 12.07 16.63 4.46
CA GLY A 37 11.02 16.26 5.40
C GLY A 37 10.98 17.06 6.69
N HIS A 38 10.08 16.65 7.59
CA HIS A 38 9.93 17.20 8.93
C HIS A 38 9.88 16.06 9.95
N THR A 39 10.52 16.25 11.11
CA THR A 39 10.53 15.29 12.21
C THR A 39 10.11 16.00 13.47
N GLU A 40 9.05 15.51 14.11
CA GLU A 40 8.51 16.09 15.34
C GLU A 40 8.29 14.98 16.38
N VAL A 41 8.61 15.29 17.64
CA VAL A 41 8.17 14.49 18.79
C VAL A 41 6.93 15.16 19.36
N THR A 42 5.79 14.48 19.27
CA THR A 42 4.47 15.06 19.52
C THR A 42 3.86 14.51 20.82
N HIS A 43 3.31 15.43 21.63
CA HIS A 43 2.65 15.12 22.89
C HIS A 43 1.36 14.31 22.67
N GLY A 44 1.09 13.34 23.55
CA GLY A 44 -0.16 12.56 23.51
C GLY A 44 -0.25 11.51 22.40
N LEU A 45 0.80 11.31 21.61
CA LEU A 45 0.85 10.30 20.55
C LEU A 45 1.28 8.92 21.11
N ASP A 46 0.60 7.85 20.71
CA ASP A 46 0.84 6.48 21.20
C ASP A 46 1.66 5.60 20.24
N ARG A 47 1.69 5.97 18.96
CA ARG A 47 2.42 5.32 17.85
C ARG A 47 2.95 6.34 16.84
N PRO A 48 4.05 6.05 16.12
CA PRO A 48 4.53 6.91 15.03
C PRO A 48 3.48 7.10 13.93
N ILE A 49 3.43 8.31 13.35
CA ILE A 49 2.65 8.61 12.14
C ILE A 49 3.62 9.11 11.08
N ILE A 50 3.53 8.55 9.88
CA ILE A 50 4.29 8.99 8.71
C ILE A 50 3.32 9.56 7.69
N VAL A 51 3.59 10.77 7.23
CA VAL A 51 2.85 11.44 6.15
C VAL A 51 3.83 11.70 5.01
N THR A 52 3.48 11.30 3.80
CA THR A 52 4.36 11.48 2.64
C THR A 52 3.67 12.28 1.55
N THR A 53 4.49 12.96 0.75
CA THR A 53 4.06 13.62 -0.47
C THR A 53 5.02 13.25 -1.57
N MET A 54 4.50 12.71 -2.67
CA MET A 54 5.28 12.30 -3.83
C MET A 54 4.99 13.23 -5.01
N LEU A 55 6.02 13.47 -5.81
CA LEU A 55 5.95 14.22 -7.05
C LEU A 55 6.57 13.36 -8.15
N GLY A 56 5.92 13.33 -9.30
CA GLY A 56 6.37 12.58 -10.46
C GLY A 56 5.96 13.30 -11.75
N GLU A 57 6.71 13.05 -12.82
CA GLU A 57 6.44 13.59 -14.14
C GLU A 57 6.04 12.46 -15.09
N ILE A 58 5.08 12.74 -15.97
CA ILE A 58 4.65 11.81 -16.99
C ILE A 58 4.26 12.58 -18.26
N GLN A 59 4.43 11.94 -19.42
CA GLN A 59 3.86 12.46 -20.66
C GLN A 59 2.34 12.39 -20.56
N ARG A 60 1.65 13.44 -21.00
CA ARG A 60 0.19 13.59 -20.82
C ARG A 60 -0.60 12.40 -21.38
N ASP A 61 -0.18 11.87 -22.52
CA ASP A 61 -0.78 10.73 -23.22
C ASP A 61 -0.49 9.36 -22.56
N LYS A 62 0.40 9.32 -21.56
CA LYS A 62 0.73 8.12 -20.79
C LYS A 62 0.13 8.11 -19.39
N LEU A 63 -0.56 9.19 -19.00
CA LEU A 63 -1.22 9.26 -17.70
C LEU A 63 -2.44 8.33 -17.70
N VAL A 64 -2.43 7.34 -16.81
CA VAL A 64 -3.56 6.44 -16.58
C VAL A 64 -4.33 6.94 -15.36
N THR A 65 -5.62 7.17 -15.53
CA THR A 65 -6.54 7.62 -14.48
C THR A 65 -7.72 6.65 -14.36
N PRO A 66 -8.35 6.56 -13.17
CA PRO A 66 -9.45 5.62 -12.94
C PRO A 66 -10.74 5.96 -13.73
N ASP A 67 -10.86 7.16 -14.26
CA ASP A 67 -12.04 7.67 -14.98
C ASP A 67 -12.11 7.25 -16.46
N GLN A 68 -11.08 6.59 -16.99
CA GLN A 68 -11.00 6.22 -18.40
C GLN A 68 -11.54 4.80 -18.70
N ALA A 69 -11.98 4.04 -17.69
CA ALA A 69 -12.56 2.71 -17.89
C ALA A 69 -13.83 2.80 -18.76
N GLN A 70 -14.03 1.87 -19.70
CA GLN A 70 -15.16 1.87 -20.64
C GLN A 70 -15.98 0.57 -20.59
N PRO A 71 -17.27 0.59 -20.98
CA PRO A 71 -18.04 -0.63 -21.18
C PRO A 71 -17.35 -1.56 -22.19
N GLY A 72 -17.15 -2.82 -21.79
CA GLY A 72 -16.44 -3.82 -22.59
C GLY A 72 -14.97 -4.03 -22.17
N ASP A 73 -14.42 -3.16 -21.31
CA ASP A 73 -13.13 -3.40 -20.68
C ASP A 73 -13.17 -4.64 -19.78
N ILE A 74 -12.00 -5.30 -19.65
CA ILE A 74 -11.83 -6.44 -18.76
C ILE A 74 -11.18 -5.95 -17.47
N LEU A 75 -11.83 -6.22 -16.34
CA LEU A 75 -11.29 -5.95 -15.02
C LEU A 75 -10.28 -7.04 -14.62
N ILE A 76 -9.07 -6.63 -14.25
CA ILE A 76 -7.99 -7.53 -13.82
C ILE A 76 -7.57 -7.17 -12.40
N LEU A 77 -7.59 -8.15 -11.50
CA LEU A 77 -6.97 -8.05 -10.18
C LEU A 77 -5.62 -8.77 -10.21
N THR A 78 -4.54 -8.06 -9.89
CA THR A 78 -3.17 -8.59 -10.08
C THR A 78 -2.71 -9.53 -8.97
N LYS A 79 -3.42 -9.55 -7.83
CA LYS A 79 -3.07 -10.31 -6.62
C LYS A 79 -4.29 -10.90 -5.92
N GLY A 80 -4.02 -11.80 -4.97
CA GLY A 80 -5.07 -12.32 -4.08
C GLY A 80 -5.66 -11.25 -3.17
N VAL A 81 -6.85 -11.52 -2.64
CA VAL A 81 -7.59 -10.67 -1.71
C VAL A 81 -8.14 -11.56 -0.59
N PRO A 82 -8.06 -11.19 0.71
CA PRO A 82 -7.52 -9.94 1.26
C PRO A 82 -6.12 -10.11 1.92
N ILE A 83 -5.03 -9.93 1.15
CA ILE A 83 -3.64 -10.20 1.58
C ILE A 83 -3.27 -9.51 2.90
N GLU A 84 -3.42 -8.19 2.97
CA GLU A 84 -3.00 -7.41 4.15
C GLU A 84 -3.84 -7.77 5.39
N ALA A 85 -5.16 -7.78 5.26
CA ALA A 85 -6.06 -8.10 6.37
C ALA A 85 -5.77 -9.52 6.93
N THR A 86 -5.55 -10.49 6.03
CA THR A 86 -5.19 -11.86 6.42
C THR A 86 -3.90 -11.88 7.24
N ALA A 87 -2.88 -11.14 6.79
CA ALA A 87 -1.60 -11.10 7.47
C ALA A 87 -1.67 -10.39 8.83
N LEU A 88 -2.41 -9.27 8.91
CA LEU A 88 -2.61 -8.54 10.16
C LEU A 88 -3.38 -9.38 11.18
N LEU A 89 -4.50 -10.01 10.78
CA LEU A 89 -5.26 -10.89 11.67
C LEU A 89 -4.40 -12.04 12.20
N ALA A 90 -3.56 -12.63 11.35
CA ALA A 90 -2.67 -13.71 11.76
C ALA A 90 -1.54 -13.27 12.71
N ARG A 91 -1.12 -12.00 12.64
CA ARG A 91 -0.09 -11.43 13.53
C ARG A 91 -0.67 -10.98 14.86
N GLU A 92 -1.85 -10.35 14.85
CA GLU A 92 -2.45 -9.73 16.03
C GLU A 92 -3.35 -10.70 16.82
N PHE A 93 -4.03 -11.64 16.16
CA PHE A 93 -4.99 -12.56 16.79
C PHE A 93 -4.68 -14.05 16.56
N PRO A 94 -3.42 -14.52 16.70
CA PRO A 94 -3.08 -15.92 16.44
C PRO A 94 -3.79 -16.89 17.38
N ALA A 95 -4.13 -16.46 18.61
CA ALA A 95 -4.84 -17.31 19.57
C ALA A 95 -6.26 -17.65 19.11
N VAL A 96 -6.97 -16.67 18.51
CA VAL A 96 -8.33 -16.87 17.97
C VAL A 96 -8.30 -17.78 16.75
N LEU A 97 -7.27 -17.64 15.91
CA LEU A 97 -7.16 -18.41 14.67
C LEU A 97 -6.78 -19.88 14.87
N LYS A 98 -6.16 -20.25 16.00
CA LYS A 98 -5.77 -21.64 16.30
C LYS A 98 -6.94 -22.62 16.33
N ASP A 99 -8.15 -22.12 16.59
CA ASP A 99 -9.36 -22.94 16.61
C ASP A 99 -9.92 -23.21 15.19
N HIS A 100 -9.38 -22.52 14.18
CA HIS A 100 -9.86 -22.57 12.80
C HIS A 100 -8.79 -22.93 11.77
N LEU A 101 -7.51 -22.70 12.08
CA LEU A 101 -6.38 -22.86 11.19
C LEU A 101 -5.24 -23.63 11.88
N THR A 102 -4.49 -24.36 11.07
CA THR A 102 -3.27 -25.04 11.50
C THR A 102 -2.15 -24.04 11.83
N PRO A 103 -1.15 -24.43 12.66
CA PRO A 103 0.03 -23.61 12.91
C PRO A 103 0.75 -23.18 11.63
N GLU A 104 0.81 -24.04 10.63
CA GLU A 104 1.43 -23.81 9.32
C GLU A 104 0.65 -22.76 8.51
N GLU A 105 -0.68 -22.83 8.49
CA GLU A 105 -1.53 -21.85 7.82
C GLU A 105 -1.43 -20.47 8.47
N ILE A 106 -1.40 -20.40 9.81
CA ILE A 106 -1.20 -19.13 10.53
C ILE A 106 0.17 -18.55 10.20
N LEU A 107 1.22 -19.38 10.16
CA LEU A 107 2.56 -18.93 9.79
C LEU A 107 2.61 -18.40 8.35
N ALA A 108 1.98 -19.11 7.41
CA ALA A 108 1.86 -18.68 6.02
C ALA A 108 1.11 -17.35 5.91
N ALA A 109 -0.04 -17.23 6.57
CA ALA A 109 -0.84 -16.01 6.60
C ALA A 109 -0.05 -14.80 7.12
N ARG A 110 0.72 -14.96 8.21
CA ARG A 110 1.60 -13.89 8.74
C ARG A 110 2.62 -13.40 7.71
N ASN A 111 3.08 -14.30 6.83
CA ASN A 111 4.09 -14.00 5.82
C ASN A 111 3.51 -13.28 4.58
N TYR A 112 2.18 -13.17 4.45
CA TYR A 112 1.54 -12.55 3.28
C TYR A 112 1.93 -11.08 3.04
N LEU A 113 2.39 -10.36 4.07
CA LEU A 113 2.97 -9.01 3.93
C LEU A 113 4.25 -8.99 3.07
N PHE A 114 4.97 -10.10 2.99
CA PHE A 114 6.22 -10.24 2.26
C PHE A 114 6.07 -11.16 1.04
N THR A 115 5.27 -12.21 1.14
CA THR A 115 5.01 -13.15 0.05
C THR A 115 3.55 -13.61 0.13
N PRO A 116 2.68 -13.19 -0.82
CA PRO A 116 2.99 -12.51 -2.09
C PRO A 116 3.38 -11.02 -1.95
N GLY A 117 3.17 -10.42 -0.78
CA GLY A 117 3.52 -9.02 -0.51
C GLY A 117 2.44 -8.03 -0.96
N ILE A 118 2.40 -6.87 -0.30
CA ILE A 118 1.33 -5.86 -0.50
C ILE A 118 1.63 -4.83 -1.59
N SER A 119 2.89 -4.60 -1.95
CA SER A 119 3.27 -3.55 -2.91
C SER A 119 2.72 -3.82 -4.31
N VAL A 120 1.90 -2.90 -4.84
CA VAL A 120 1.32 -2.96 -6.20
C VAL A 120 2.24 -2.37 -7.28
N LEU A 121 3.38 -1.77 -6.90
CA LEU A 121 4.25 -1.02 -7.81
C LEU A 121 4.73 -1.85 -9.00
N LYS A 122 5.20 -3.08 -8.74
CA LYS A 122 5.70 -3.97 -9.79
C LYS A 122 4.58 -4.35 -10.77
N ASP A 123 3.40 -4.65 -10.24
CA ASP A 123 2.25 -5.05 -11.04
C ASP A 123 1.81 -3.89 -11.95
N ALA A 124 1.70 -2.68 -11.40
CA ALA A 124 1.38 -1.47 -12.14
C ALA A 124 2.42 -1.17 -13.25
N GLN A 125 3.72 -1.33 -12.95
CA GLN A 125 4.80 -1.15 -13.94
C GLN A 125 4.68 -2.15 -15.11
N ILE A 126 4.36 -3.41 -14.82
CA ILE A 126 4.15 -4.44 -15.86
C ILE A 126 2.90 -4.13 -16.67
N ALA A 127 1.80 -3.77 -16.01
CA ALA A 127 0.53 -3.46 -16.67
C ALA A 127 0.70 -2.30 -17.67
N VAL A 128 1.32 -1.19 -17.24
CA VAL A 128 1.53 -0.02 -18.11
C VAL A 128 2.39 -0.33 -19.33
N GLN A 129 3.36 -1.25 -19.23
CA GLN A 129 4.21 -1.66 -20.36
C GLN A 129 3.44 -2.36 -21.49
N THR A 130 2.25 -2.90 -21.21
CA THR A 130 1.41 -3.52 -22.25
C THR A 130 0.84 -2.49 -23.24
N GLY A 131 0.75 -1.21 -22.84
CA GLY A 131 0.21 -0.14 -23.67
C GLY A 131 -1.30 -0.20 -23.91
N VAL A 132 -2.04 -1.11 -23.25
CA VAL A 132 -3.49 -1.30 -23.45
C VAL A 132 -4.32 -1.03 -22.19
N VAL A 133 -3.67 -0.61 -21.09
CA VAL A 133 -4.37 -0.30 -19.83
C VAL A 133 -5.17 0.98 -19.99
N THR A 134 -6.49 0.87 -19.85
CA THR A 134 -7.42 2.00 -19.92
C THR A 134 -7.50 2.75 -18.59
N ALA A 135 -7.60 2.03 -17.47
CA ALA A 135 -7.70 2.60 -16.13
C ALA A 135 -6.97 1.74 -15.08
N MET A 136 -6.59 2.34 -13.95
CA MET A 136 -6.02 1.63 -12.79
C MET A 136 -6.51 2.25 -11.48
N HIS A 137 -6.61 1.41 -10.46
CA HIS A 137 -6.84 1.80 -9.06
C HIS A 137 -6.21 0.76 -8.14
N ASP A 138 -5.65 1.19 -7.01
CA ASP A 138 -5.18 0.30 -5.95
C ASP A 138 -6.28 0.06 -4.90
N PRO A 139 -6.58 -1.20 -4.52
CA PRO A 139 -7.61 -1.50 -3.54
C PRO A 139 -7.06 -1.49 -2.10
N THR A 140 -6.86 -0.29 -1.54
CA THR A 140 -6.37 -0.09 -0.16
C THR A 140 -7.51 -0.16 0.86
N GLU A 141 -7.89 0.94 1.51
CA GLU A 141 -8.95 1.01 2.52
C GLU A 141 -10.31 0.65 1.92
N GLY A 142 -11.03 -0.26 2.61
CA GLY A 142 -12.28 -0.83 2.11
C GLY A 142 -12.11 -1.91 1.03
N GLY A 143 -10.89 -2.12 0.55
CA GLY A 143 -10.51 -3.23 -0.33
C GLY A 143 -11.17 -3.16 -1.71
N VAL A 144 -11.34 -4.34 -2.33
CA VAL A 144 -11.81 -4.46 -3.72
C VAL A 144 -13.20 -3.85 -3.92
N ALA A 145 -14.10 -3.98 -2.94
CA ALA A 145 -15.45 -3.43 -3.05
C ALA A 145 -15.43 -1.90 -3.14
N THR A 146 -14.68 -1.22 -2.28
CA THR A 146 -14.53 0.23 -2.32
C THR A 146 -13.82 0.68 -3.58
N ALA A 147 -12.73 0.02 -3.98
CA ALA A 147 -12.01 0.38 -5.21
C ALA A 147 -12.91 0.28 -6.46
N LEU A 148 -13.74 -0.76 -6.56
CA LEU A 148 -14.69 -0.88 -7.67
C LEU A 148 -15.76 0.20 -7.65
N TRP A 149 -16.23 0.56 -6.46
CA TRP A 149 -17.17 1.66 -6.30
C TRP A 149 -16.54 3.01 -6.68
N GLU A 150 -15.30 3.29 -6.25
CA GLU A 150 -14.57 4.52 -6.58
C GLU A 150 -14.29 4.61 -8.08
N MET A 151 -13.86 3.52 -8.70
CA MET A 151 -13.72 3.44 -10.16
C MET A 151 -15.05 3.67 -10.87
N ALA A 152 -16.13 3.05 -10.42
CA ALA A 152 -17.46 3.20 -11.02
C ALA A 152 -17.93 4.66 -10.97
N GLN A 153 -17.67 5.33 -9.85
CA GLN A 153 -17.95 6.75 -9.67
C GLN A 153 -17.03 7.63 -10.54
N ALA A 154 -15.76 7.26 -10.70
CA ALA A 154 -14.83 8.03 -11.53
C ALA A 154 -15.21 7.97 -13.01
N CYS A 155 -15.51 6.79 -13.55
CA CYS A 155 -15.81 6.60 -14.97
C CYS A 155 -17.30 6.73 -15.32
N GLN A 156 -18.19 6.83 -14.33
CA GLN A 156 -19.66 6.88 -14.51
C GLN A 156 -20.22 5.61 -15.20
N HIS A 157 -19.60 4.46 -14.93
CA HIS A 157 -20.02 3.14 -15.42
C HIS A 157 -20.08 2.13 -14.28
N THR A 158 -20.79 1.01 -14.48
CA THR A 158 -20.92 -0.07 -13.49
C THR A 158 -20.06 -1.27 -13.89
N PHE A 159 -19.43 -1.91 -12.91
CA PHE A 159 -18.63 -3.14 -13.05
C PHE A 159 -19.42 -4.37 -12.59
#